data_AF-A0AAD7BEV9-F1
#
_entry.id   AF-A0AAD7BEV9-F1
#
_cell.length_a   1.000
_cell.length_b   1.000
_cell.length_c   1.000
_cell.angle_alpha   90.00
_cell.angle_beta   90.00
_cell.angle_gamma   90.00
#
_symmetry.space_group_name_H-M   'P 1'
#
loop_
_entity.id
_entity.type
_entity.pdbx_description
1 polymer ?
#
loop_
_entity_poly.entity_id
_entity_poly.type
_entity_poly.pdbx_seq_one_letter_code
_entity_poly.pdbx_strand_id
1 'polypeptide(L)'
;MVSRAKSDRVKGHENSRKKELNVRAAVGEYEREQAKPESFGKKKSIRTIATDYKVAYGTLYRRIQILEEANATMVLQNMGLKKMNEALHEREEKAATDRARLFKGKAQCLSSDEFHAAVKEMEDGKKAKEAGKEAKKALRERRKQQREDVEKEWAAMKARHDIALEERQRECDQLTNGGVRKKDHPPKPKLGKKSKVPVVEQEEDDEEEDLMDDEEV
;
A
#
# COMPACT_ATOMS: atom_id res chain seq x y z
N MET A 1 -61.40 -27.52 31.11
CA MET A 1 -60.58 -27.78 29.91
C MET A 1 -59.71 -29.00 30.21
N VAL A 2 -59.90 -30.11 29.49
CA VAL A 2 -59.13 -31.35 29.74
C VAL A 2 -57.78 -31.24 29.02
N SER A 3 -56.69 -31.12 29.78
CA SER A 3 -55.33 -31.14 29.22
C SER A 3 -54.98 -32.56 28.77
N ARG A 4 -54.93 -32.80 27.45
CA ARG A 4 -54.45 -34.07 26.89
C ARG A 4 -52.96 -34.23 27.19
N ALA A 5 -52.59 -35.40 27.72
CA ALA A 5 -51.19 -35.76 27.92
C ALA A 5 -50.44 -35.75 26.57
N LYS A 6 -49.27 -35.09 26.54
CA LYS A 6 -48.40 -35.08 25.34
C LYS A 6 -47.77 -36.47 25.15
N SER A 7 -47.68 -36.92 23.90
CA SER A 7 -46.93 -38.14 23.55
C SER A 7 -45.44 -37.93 23.78
N ASP A 8 -44.69 -39.01 24.02
CA ASP A 8 -43.26 -38.93 24.33
C ASP A 8 -42.44 -38.39 23.15
N ARG A 9 -42.90 -38.61 21.91
CA ARG A 9 -42.32 -38.00 20.71
C ARG A 9 -42.40 -36.47 20.76
N VAL A 10 -43.54 -35.91 21.18
CA VAL A 10 -43.72 -34.46 21.29
C VAL A 10 -42.84 -33.89 22.40
N LYS A 11 -42.79 -34.56 23.57
CA LYS A 11 -41.90 -34.17 24.66
C LYS A 11 -40.42 -34.19 24.25
N GLY A 12 -40.00 -35.21 23.50
CA GLY A 12 -38.64 -35.34 22.97
C GLY A 12 -38.27 -34.19 22.04
N HIS A 13 -39.18 -33.82 21.13
CA HIS A 13 -38.97 -32.69 20.22
C HIS A 13 -38.93 -31.33 20.93
N GLU A 14 -39.81 -31.11 21.92
CA GLU A 14 -39.78 -29.91 22.77
C GLU A 14 -38.46 -29.80 23.54
N ASN A 15 -37.97 -30.91 24.08
CA ASN A 15 -36.68 -30.96 24.76
C ASN A 15 -35.51 -30.70 23.80
N SER A 16 -35.55 -31.22 22.58
CA SER A 16 -34.54 -30.96 21.56
C SER A 16 -34.48 -29.48 21.18
N ARG A 17 -35.65 -28.88 20.88
CA ARG A 17 -35.76 -27.43 20.61
C ARG A 17 -35.25 -26.59 21.77
N LYS A 18 -35.58 -26.96 23.00
CA LYS A 18 -35.10 -26.25 24.19
C LYS A 18 -33.57 -26.31 24.30
N LYS A 19 -32.96 -27.47 24.03
CA LYS A 19 -31.50 -27.61 24.01
C LYS A 19 -30.87 -26.73 22.91
N GLU A 20 -31.45 -26.73 21.73
CA GLU A 20 -30.97 -25.90 20.61
C GLU A 20 -31.08 -24.40 20.92
N LEU A 21 -32.22 -23.96 21.49
CA LEU A 21 -32.40 -22.58 21.95
C LEU A 21 -31.36 -22.20 23.00
N ASN A 22 -31.08 -23.08 23.96
CA ASN A 22 -30.05 -22.83 24.97
C ASN A 22 -28.65 -22.71 24.33
N VAL A 23 -28.31 -23.58 23.36
CA VAL A 23 -27.04 -23.49 22.62
C VAL A 23 -26.96 -22.16 21.86
N ARG A 24 -28.02 -21.78 21.15
CA ARG A 24 -28.07 -20.52 20.40
C ARG A 24 -27.92 -19.30 21.33
N ALA A 25 -28.60 -19.31 22.47
CA ALA A 25 -28.51 -18.24 23.45
C ALA A 25 -27.11 -18.15 24.08
N ALA A 26 -26.49 -19.31 24.37
CA ALA A 26 -25.12 -19.38 24.88
C ALA A 26 -24.09 -18.84 23.87
N VAL A 27 -24.24 -19.17 22.58
CA VAL A 27 -23.40 -18.59 21.51
C VAL A 27 -23.57 -17.08 21.44
N GLY A 28 -24.81 -16.57 21.48
CA GLY A 28 -25.05 -15.12 21.44
C GLY A 28 -24.57 -14.38 22.70
N GLU A 29 -24.52 -15.03 23.87
CA GLU A 29 -23.84 -14.47 25.05
C GLU A 29 -22.32 -14.44 24.84
N TYR A 30 -21.74 -15.51 24.29
CA TYR A 30 -20.30 -15.55 23.98
C TYR A 30 -19.89 -14.44 23.02
N GLU A 31 -20.64 -14.24 21.93
CA GLU A 31 -20.38 -13.14 20.99
C GLU A 31 -20.46 -11.76 21.66
N ARG A 32 -21.45 -11.54 22.52
CA ARG A 32 -21.57 -10.30 23.31
C ARG A 32 -20.40 -10.11 24.26
N GLU A 33 -19.95 -11.17 24.94
CA GLU A 33 -18.75 -11.13 25.79
C GLU A 33 -17.48 -10.84 24.99
N GLN A 34 -17.35 -11.37 23.77
CA GLN A 34 -16.22 -11.07 22.89
C GLN A 34 -16.23 -9.61 22.40
N ALA A 35 -17.41 -9.05 22.14
CA ALA A 35 -17.57 -7.66 21.72
C ALA A 35 -17.35 -6.64 22.87
N LYS A 36 -17.25 -7.08 24.13
CA LYS A 36 -16.97 -6.15 25.24
C LYS A 36 -15.56 -5.54 25.09
N PRO A 37 -15.43 -4.20 25.26
CA PRO A 37 -14.13 -3.57 25.31
C PRO A 37 -13.37 -4.00 26.57
N GLU A 38 -12.04 -4.02 26.49
CA GLU A 38 -11.17 -4.53 27.56
C GLU A 38 -11.32 -3.77 28.89
N SER A 39 -11.83 -2.54 28.84
CA SER A 39 -12.11 -1.70 30.00
C SER A 39 -13.27 -2.19 30.89
N PHE A 40 -14.12 -3.10 30.40
CA PHE A 40 -15.30 -3.61 31.14
C PHE A 40 -15.01 -4.82 32.04
N GLY A 41 -13.74 -5.08 32.34
CA GLY A 41 -13.31 -6.15 33.25
C GLY A 41 -13.12 -7.50 32.55
N LYS A 42 -13.00 -8.58 33.35
CA LYS A 42 -12.71 -9.92 32.83
C LYS A 42 -13.93 -10.49 32.10
N LYS A 43 -13.76 -10.83 30.82
CA LYS A 43 -14.76 -11.52 29.99
C LYS A 43 -15.15 -12.87 30.62
N LYS A 44 -16.43 -13.25 30.51
CA LYS A 44 -16.87 -14.58 30.97
C LYS A 44 -16.18 -15.68 30.15
N SER A 45 -15.73 -16.73 30.83
CA SER A 45 -15.16 -17.88 30.14
C SER A 45 -16.26 -18.70 29.43
N ILE A 46 -15.91 -19.39 28.34
CA ILE A 46 -16.83 -20.30 27.63
C ILE A 46 -17.41 -21.36 28.59
N ARG A 47 -16.64 -21.82 29.58
CA ARG A 47 -17.11 -22.77 30.60
C ARG A 47 -18.22 -22.16 31.46
N THR A 48 -18.05 -20.91 31.89
CA THR A 48 -19.06 -20.16 32.67
C THR A 48 -20.35 -19.98 31.86
N ILE A 49 -20.24 -19.61 30.58
CA ILE A 49 -21.41 -19.46 29.71
C ILE A 49 -22.10 -20.81 29.49
N ALA A 50 -21.33 -21.89 29.29
CA ALA A 50 -21.88 -23.23 29.15
C ALA A 50 -22.68 -23.65 30.40
N THR A 51 -22.18 -23.35 31.60
CA THR A 51 -22.89 -23.64 32.85
C THR A 51 -24.17 -22.81 33.00
N ASP A 52 -24.11 -21.50 32.70
CA ASP A 52 -25.25 -20.57 32.84
C ASP A 52 -26.43 -21.00 31.96
N TYR A 53 -26.14 -21.45 30.73
CA TYR A 53 -27.15 -21.87 29.75
C TYR A 53 -27.47 -23.37 29.79
N LYS A 54 -26.88 -24.13 30.73
CA LYS A 54 -27.07 -25.58 30.88
C LYS A 54 -26.75 -26.35 29.59
N VAL A 55 -25.68 -25.95 28.91
CA VAL A 55 -25.17 -26.56 27.68
C VAL A 55 -23.87 -27.29 27.99
N ALA A 56 -23.65 -28.46 27.39
CA ALA A 56 -22.38 -29.14 27.52
C ALA A 56 -21.25 -28.31 26.89
N TYR A 57 -20.16 -28.07 27.64
CA TYR A 57 -19.01 -27.27 27.18
C TYR A 57 -18.51 -27.67 25.79
N GLY A 58 -18.31 -28.97 25.55
CA GLY A 58 -17.83 -29.47 24.26
C GLY A 58 -18.79 -29.22 23.08
N THR A 59 -20.10 -29.10 23.35
CA THR A 59 -21.08 -28.73 22.32
C THR A 59 -21.00 -27.25 21.99
N LEU A 60 -20.90 -26.39 23.02
CA LEU A 60 -20.76 -24.94 22.83
C LEU A 60 -19.44 -24.61 22.11
N TYR A 61 -18.33 -25.20 22.57
CA TYR A 61 -17.00 -25.00 21.99
C TYR A 61 -16.97 -25.37 20.50
N ARG A 62 -17.46 -26.56 20.14
CA ARG A 62 -17.54 -26.98 18.73
C ARG A 62 -18.40 -26.03 17.89
N ARG A 63 -19.50 -25.52 18.44
CA ARG A 63 -20.37 -24.59 17.72
C ARG A 63 -19.67 -23.25 17.44
N ILE A 64 -18.95 -22.73 18.43
CA ILE A 64 -18.13 -21.52 18.28
C ILE A 64 -17.07 -21.72 17.21
N GLN A 65 -16.31 -22.83 17.28
CA GLN A 65 -15.27 -23.12 16.30
C GLN A 65 -15.79 -23.18 14.86
N ILE A 66 -16.93 -23.85 14.63
CA ILE A 66 -17.56 -23.91 13.30
C ILE A 66 -17.95 -22.51 12.80
N LEU A 67 -18.45 -21.63 13.68
CA LEU A 67 -18.80 -20.25 13.31
C LEU A 67 -17.55 -19.43 13.00
N GLU A 68 -16.48 -19.57 13.78
CA GLU A 68 -15.21 -18.90 13.54
C GLU A 68 -14.59 -19.34 12.20
N GLU A 69 -14.59 -20.64 11.90
CA GLU A 69 -14.15 -21.18 10.60
C GLU A 69 -15.00 -20.67 9.43
N ALA A 70 -16.33 -20.63 9.59
CA ALA A 70 -17.24 -20.09 8.58
C ALA A 70 -17.01 -18.59 8.34
N ASN A 71 -16.78 -17.82 9.40
CA ASN A 71 -16.48 -16.40 9.30
C ASN A 71 -15.13 -16.15 8.61
N ALA A 72 -14.11 -16.94 8.94
CA ALA A 72 -12.80 -16.84 8.30
C ALA A 72 -12.87 -17.12 6.79
N THR A 73 -13.61 -18.16 6.39
CA THR A 73 -13.79 -18.47 4.96
C THR A 73 -14.57 -17.37 4.22
N MET A 74 -15.60 -16.79 4.83
CA MET A 74 -16.33 -15.66 4.27
C MET A 74 -15.44 -14.42 4.08
N VAL A 75 -14.56 -14.11 5.04
CA VAL A 75 -13.59 -13.01 4.92
C VAL A 75 -12.63 -13.25 3.76
N LEU A 76 -12.09 -14.47 3.62
CA LEU A 76 -11.21 -14.84 2.51
C LEU A 76 -11.90 -14.70 1.15
N GLN A 77 -13.15 -15.18 1.05
CA GLN A 77 -13.96 -15.04 -0.16
C GLN A 77 -14.22 -13.56 -0.50
N ASN A 78 -14.59 -12.74 0.49
CA ASN A 78 -14.82 -11.31 0.30
C ASN A 78 -13.55 -10.58 -0.15
N MET A 79 -12.38 -10.94 0.40
CA MET A 79 -11.10 -10.39 -0.07
C MET A 79 -10.81 -10.80 -1.51
N GLY A 80 -11.06 -12.06 -1.87
CA GLY A 80 -10.92 -12.53 -3.25
C GLY A 80 -11.82 -11.77 -4.22
N LEU A 81 -13.08 -11.55 -3.85
CA LEU A 81 -14.03 -10.78 -4.65
C LEU A 81 -13.61 -9.32 -4.83
N LYS A 82 -13.09 -8.67 -3.77
CA LYS A 82 -12.56 -7.31 -3.88
C LYS A 82 -11.42 -7.22 -4.89
N LYS A 83 -10.44 -8.13 -4.80
CA LYS A 83 -9.32 -8.19 -5.75
C LYS A 83 -9.78 -8.44 -7.18
N MET A 84 -10.74 -9.33 -7.39
CA MET A 84 -11.31 -9.58 -8.72
C MET A 84 -12.03 -8.36 -9.27
N ASN A 85 -12.79 -7.65 -8.43
CA ASN A 85 -13.47 -6.42 -8.82
C ASN A 85 -12.48 -5.30 -9.14
N GLU A 86 -11.43 -5.13 -8.33
CA GLU A 86 -10.34 -4.17 -8.59
C GLU A 86 -9.67 -4.46 -9.94
N ALA A 87 -9.26 -5.71 -10.17
CA ALA A 87 -8.66 -6.11 -11.44
C ALA A 87 -9.60 -5.93 -12.64
N LEU A 88 -10.91 -6.16 -12.44
CA LEU A 88 -11.92 -5.91 -13.47
C LEU A 88 -12.08 -4.42 -13.74
N HIS A 89 -12.14 -3.58 -12.69
CA HIS A 89 -12.21 -2.14 -12.83
C HIS A 89 -10.99 -1.57 -13.53
N GLU A 90 -9.78 -1.98 -13.16
CA GLU A 90 -8.56 -1.56 -13.86
C GLU A 90 -8.61 -1.94 -15.34
N ARG A 91 -9.08 -3.15 -15.66
CA ARG A 91 -9.23 -3.58 -17.06
C ARG A 91 -10.29 -2.78 -17.79
N GLU A 92 -11.44 -2.51 -17.19
CA GLU A 92 -12.51 -1.71 -17.79
C GLU A 92 -12.08 -0.24 -17.98
N GLU A 93 -11.34 0.33 -17.03
CA GLU A 93 -10.82 1.71 -17.11
C GLU A 93 -9.68 1.83 -18.14
N LYS A 94 -8.79 0.84 -18.21
CA LYS A 94 -7.71 0.79 -19.22
C LYS A 94 -8.29 0.50 -20.61
N ALA A 95 -9.29 -0.37 -20.73
CA ALA A 95 -9.97 -0.69 -21.98
C ALA A 95 -11.06 0.31 -22.38
N ALA A 96 -11.29 1.35 -21.58
CA ALA A 96 -12.14 2.47 -21.97
C ALA A 96 -11.48 3.22 -23.14
N THR A 97 -11.71 2.69 -24.35
CA THR A 97 -11.45 3.36 -25.62
C THR A 97 -12.04 4.78 -25.57
N ASP A 98 -11.47 5.71 -26.36
CA ASP A 98 -11.93 7.10 -26.38
C ASP A 98 -13.46 7.25 -26.52
N ARG A 99 -14.12 6.30 -27.19
CA ARG A 99 -15.59 6.25 -27.33
C ARG A 99 -16.34 5.88 -26.05
N ALA A 100 -15.77 5.04 -25.19
CA ALA A 100 -16.36 4.64 -23.92
C ALA A 100 -16.22 5.73 -22.84
N ARG A 101 -15.18 6.58 -22.91
CA ARG A 101 -15.00 7.71 -21.96
C ARG A 101 -16.08 8.77 -22.04
N LEU A 102 -16.71 8.94 -23.20
CA LEU A 102 -17.77 9.93 -23.38
C LEU A 102 -19.05 9.56 -22.63
N PHE A 103 -19.24 8.28 -22.30
CA PHE A 103 -20.43 7.77 -21.60
C PHE A 103 -20.00 7.03 -20.32
N LYS A 104 -19.95 7.74 -19.19
CA LYS A 104 -19.48 7.24 -17.88
C LYS A 104 -20.48 6.30 -17.19
N GLY A 105 -21.40 5.66 -17.94
CA GLY A 105 -22.44 4.80 -17.36
C GLY A 105 -23.39 4.19 -18.38
N LYS A 106 -24.33 3.36 -17.90
CA LYS A 106 -25.35 2.72 -18.73
C LYS A 106 -26.47 3.71 -19.07
N ALA A 107 -26.69 3.94 -20.37
CA ALA A 107 -27.77 4.74 -20.94
C ALA A 107 -27.73 6.26 -20.61
N GLN A 108 -26.58 6.91 -20.78
CA GLN A 108 -26.52 8.37 -20.86
C GLN A 108 -26.95 8.84 -22.26
N CYS A 109 -27.98 9.68 -22.33
CA CYS A 109 -28.30 10.47 -23.51
C CYS A 109 -27.76 11.88 -23.30
N LEU A 110 -26.73 12.26 -24.07
CA LEU A 110 -26.20 13.61 -24.07
C LEU A 110 -26.95 14.43 -25.11
N SER A 111 -27.29 15.68 -24.78
CA SER A 111 -27.65 16.67 -25.79
C SER A 111 -26.45 16.99 -26.69
N SER A 112 -26.71 17.60 -27.85
CA SER A 112 -25.65 17.95 -28.80
C SER A 112 -24.55 18.81 -28.16
N ASP A 113 -24.94 19.78 -27.34
CA ASP A 113 -23.99 20.70 -26.70
C ASP A 113 -23.16 20.00 -25.63
N GLU A 114 -23.77 19.11 -24.85
CA GLU A 114 -23.07 18.29 -23.85
C GLU A 114 -22.09 17.31 -24.49
N PHE A 115 -22.45 16.72 -25.63
CA PHE A 115 -21.56 15.86 -26.41
C PHE A 115 -20.32 16.63 -26.89
N HIS A 116 -20.51 17.82 -27.46
CA HIS A 116 -19.38 18.64 -27.93
C HIS A 116 -18.50 19.13 -26.77
N ALA A 117 -19.10 19.50 -25.64
CA ALA A 117 -18.34 19.87 -24.45
C ALA A 117 -17.49 18.70 -23.93
N ALA A 118 -18.05 17.49 -23.88
CA ALA A 118 -17.35 16.29 -23.44
C ALA A 118 -16.20 15.89 -24.39
N VAL A 119 -16.41 16.04 -25.71
CA VAL A 119 -15.34 15.81 -26.71
C VAL A 119 -14.21 16.82 -26.52
N LYS A 120 -14.53 18.10 -26.32
CA LYS A 120 -13.52 19.15 -26.10
C LYS A 120 -12.72 18.90 -24.81
N GLU A 121 -13.39 18.53 -23.72
CA GLU A 121 -12.71 18.19 -22.46
C GLU A 121 -11.76 17.00 -22.64
N MET A 122 -12.14 15.98 -23.43
CA MET A 122 -11.27 14.85 -23.74
C MET A 122 -10.03 15.28 -24.52
N GLU A 123 -10.20 16.11 -25.55
CA GLU A 123 -9.08 16.63 -26.36
C GLU A 123 -8.13 17.51 -25.54
N ASP A 124 -8.68 18.41 -24.73
CA ASP A 124 -7.91 19.28 -23.84
C ASP A 124 -7.16 18.44 -22.78
N GLY A 125 -7.81 17.39 -22.26
CA GLY A 125 -7.19 16.42 -21.36
C GLY A 125 -6.03 15.64 -22.00
N LYS A 126 -6.14 15.25 -23.28
CA LYS A 126 -5.05 14.61 -24.02
C LYS A 126 -3.87 15.57 -24.21
N LYS A 127 -4.14 16.80 -24.67
CA LYS A 127 -3.11 17.83 -24.83
C LYS A 127 -2.39 18.15 -23.51
N ALA A 128 -3.13 18.23 -22.41
CA ALA A 128 -2.54 18.44 -21.08
C ALA A 128 -1.65 17.27 -20.64
N LYS A 129 -2.06 16.02 -20.92
CA LYS A 129 -1.24 14.83 -20.63
C LYS A 129 0.04 14.80 -21.46
N GLU A 130 -0.04 15.10 -22.75
CA GLU A 130 1.13 15.18 -23.65
C GLU A 130 2.08 16.28 -23.21
N ALA A 131 1.58 17.50 -22.95
CA ALA A 131 2.39 18.60 -22.42
C ALA A 131 3.02 18.25 -21.07
N GLY A 132 2.30 17.52 -20.21
CA GLY A 132 2.82 17.01 -18.95
C GLY A 132 3.96 16.00 -19.12
N LYS A 133 3.86 15.08 -20.09
CA LYS A 133 4.93 14.13 -20.43
C LYS A 133 6.18 14.86 -20.95
N GLU A 134 6.01 15.84 -21.84
CA GLU A 134 7.11 16.65 -22.37
C GLU A 134 7.79 17.46 -21.27
N ALA A 135 7.02 18.12 -20.40
CA ALA A 135 7.56 18.88 -19.27
C ALA A 135 8.35 17.97 -18.30
N LYS A 136 7.83 16.78 -18.00
CA LYS A 136 8.55 15.77 -17.17
C LYS A 136 9.85 15.32 -17.84
N LYS A 137 9.84 15.06 -19.15
CA LYS A 137 11.04 14.67 -19.90
C LYS A 137 12.10 15.77 -19.89
N ALA A 138 11.71 17.01 -20.17
CA ALA A 138 12.60 18.17 -20.11
C ALA A 138 13.19 18.36 -18.70
N LEU A 139 12.39 18.13 -17.65
CA LEU A 139 12.89 18.20 -16.26
C LEU A 139 13.92 17.10 -15.96
N ARG A 140 13.70 15.87 -16.44
CA ARG A 140 14.65 14.75 -16.30
C ARG A 140 15.97 15.05 -17.02
N GLU A 141 15.91 15.55 -18.25
CA GLU A 141 17.09 15.93 -19.03
C GLU A 141 17.88 17.06 -18.35
N ARG A 142 17.19 18.09 -17.84
CA ARG A 142 17.82 19.17 -17.08
C ARG A 142 18.52 18.65 -15.81
N ARG A 143 17.88 17.71 -15.08
CA ARG A 143 18.48 17.08 -13.90
C ARG A 143 19.73 16.26 -14.26
N LYS A 144 19.70 15.55 -15.39
CA LYS A 144 20.85 14.79 -15.89
C LYS A 144 22.02 15.73 -16.19
N GLN A 145 21.77 16.80 -16.93
CA GLN A 145 22.80 17.81 -17.25
C GLN A 145 23.41 18.43 -15.98
N GLN A 146 22.59 18.83 -15.00
CA GLN A 146 23.08 19.37 -13.74
C GLN A 146 23.98 18.38 -12.96
N ARG A 147 23.66 17.08 -13.01
CA ARG A 147 24.51 16.04 -12.38
C ARG A 147 25.84 15.89 -13.10
N GLU A 148 25.83 15.88 -14.43
CA GLU A 148 27.02 15.77 -15.26
C GLU A 148 27.96 16.97 -15.07
N ASP A 149 27.43 18.19 -15.00
CA ASP A 149 28.24 19.40 -14.80
C ASP A 149 28.90 19.41 -13.42
N VAL A 150 28.15 19.07 -12.37
CA VAL A 150 28.70 18.92 -11.01
C VAL A 150 29.76 17.82 -10.93
N GLU A 151 29.61 16.74 -11.69
CA GLU A 151 30.60 15.68 -11.76
C GLU A 151 31.88 16.11 -12.48
N LYS A 152 31.77 16.85 -13.60
CA LYS A 152 32.92 17.42 -14.31
C LYS A 152 33.70 18.39 -13.42
N GLU A 153 33.02 19.30 -12.72
CA GLU A 153 33.65 20.23 -11.80
C GLU A 153 34.37 19.50 -10.65
N TRP A 154 33.75 18.45 -10.11
CA TRP A 154 34.33 17.65 -9.04
C TRP A 154 35.56 16.86 -9.51
N ALA A 155 35.51 16.30 -10.73
CA ALA A 155 36.66 15.63 -11.33
C ALA A 155 37.84 16.59 -11.53
N ALA A 156 37.58 17.80 -12.02
CA ALA A 156 38.60 18.84 -12.14
C ALA A 156 39.19 19.25 -10.77
N MET A 157 38.36 19.34 -9.73
CA MET A 157 38.82 19.64 -8.37
C MET A 157 39.71 18.54 -7.80
N LYS A 158 39.36 17.27 -8.02
CA LYS A 158 40.18 16.11 -7.64
C LYS A 158 41.54 16.13 -8.34
N ALA A 159 41.55 16.31 -9.66
CA ALA A 159 42.80 16.37 -10.42
C ALA A 159 43.74 17.47 -9.90
N ARG A 160 43.22 18.66 -9.58
CA ARG A 160 44.01 19.75 -8.97
C ARG A 160 44.54 19.39 -7.58
N HIS A 161 43.75 18.67 -6.78
CA HIS A 161 44.16 18.23 -5.44
C HIS A 161 45.23 17.15 -5.50
N ASP A 162 45.14 16.21 -6.43
CA ASP A 162 46.14 15.17 -6.66
C ASP A 162 47.49 15.79 -7.05
N ILE A 163 47.48 16.76 -7.97
CA ILE A 163 48.69 17.54 -8.33
C ILE A 163 49.28 18.24 -7.09
N ALA A 164 48.45 18.92 -6.29
CA ALA A 164 48.92 19.60 -5.08
C ALA A 164 49.46 18.63 -4.00
N LEU A 165 48.93 17.40 -3.94
CA LEU A 165 49.45 16.36 -3.05
C LEU A 165 50.82 15.86 -3.53
N GLU A 166 51.01 15.67 -4.84
CA GLU A 166 52.30 15.28 -5.42
C GLU A 166 53.36 16.36 -5.19
N GLU A 167 53.04 17.63 -5.44
CA GLU A 167 53.96 18.75 -5.21
C GLU A 167 54.36 18.84 -3.73
N ARG A 168 53.39 18.77 -2.82
CA ARG A 168 53.68 18.73 -1.38
C ARG A 168 54.53 17.54 -1.00
N GLN A 169 54.27 16.37 -1.57
CA GLN A 169 55.04 15.16 -1.26
C GLN A 169 56.51 15.37 -1.66
N ARG A 170 56.75 15.90 -2.86
CA ARG A 170 58.11 16.26 -3.33
C ARG A 170 58.78 17.27 -2.38
N GLU A 171 58.09 18.31 -1.94
CA GLU A 171 58.61 19.28 -0.98
C GLU A 171 58.92 18.64 0.38
N CYS A 172 58.03 17.78 0.89
CA CYS A 172 58.25 17.07 2.15
C CYS A 172 59.46 16.12 2.08
N ASP A 173 59.66 15.45 0.95
CA ASP A 173 60.80 14.56 0.74
C ASP A 173 62.10 15.37 0.68
N GLN A 174 62.11 16.54 0.02
CA GLN A 174 63.25 17.47 0.03
C GLN A 174 63.58 17.98 1.43
N LEU A 175 62.57 18.40 2.21
CA LEU A 175 62.75 18.89 3.59
C LEU A 175 63.26 17.78 4.53
N THR A 176 62.77 16.56 4.34
CA THR A 176 63.24 15.38 5.10
C THR A 176 64.71 15.11 4.83
N ASN A 177 65.13 15.14 3.56
CA ASN A 177 66.53 14.98 3.16
C ASN A 177 67.42 16.13 3.68
N GLY A 178 66.86 17.33 3.86
CA GLY A 178 67.52 18.47 4.49
C GLY A 178 67.56 18.45 6.02
N GLY A 179 67.05 17.40 6.68
CA GLY A 179 67.06 17.27 8.14
C GLY A 179 66.03 18.13 8.88
N VAL A 180 65.05 18.69 8.17
CA VAL A 180 63.97 19.48 8.78
C VAL A 180 63.02 18.54 9.54
N ARG A 181 62.55 18.98 10.71
CA ARG A 181 61.64 18.18 11.54
C ARG A 181 60.26 18.14 10.90
N LYS A 182 59.60 16.98 10.92
CA LYS A 182 58.25 16.75 10.34
C LYS A 182 57.16 17.75 10.78
N LYS A 183 57.29 18.33 11.97
CA LYS A 183 56.36 19.34 12.49
C LYS A 183 56.40 20.68 11.72
N ASP A 184 57.51 20.94 11.01
CA ASP A 184 57.75 22.17 10.25
C ASP A 184 57.47 21.97 8.74
N HIS A 185 56.93 20.81 8.35
CA HIS A 185 56.54 20.53 6.97
C HIS A 185 55.26 21.29 6.57
N PRO A 186 55.07 21.58 5.27
CA PRO A 186 53.83 22.20 4.79
C PRO A 186 52.61 21.35 5.16
N PRO A 187 51.50 21.98 5.57
CA PRO A 187 50.26 21.27 5.93
C PRO A 187 49.66 20.57 4.70
N LYS A 188 48.92 19.49 4.91
CA LYS A 188 48.29 18.73 3.81
C LYS A 188 47.17 19.57 3.15
N PRO A 189 47.16 19.71 1.81
CA PRO A 189 46.07 20.34 1.07
C PRO A 189 44.73 19.67 1.40
N LYS A 190 43.70 20.49 1.63
CA LYS A 190 42.34 20.02 1.91
C LYS A 190 41.52 20.02 0.64
N LEU A 191 40.88 18.90 0.33
CA LEU A 191 39.92 18.81 -0.76
C LEU A 191 38.61 19.49 -0.32
N GLY A 192 38.05 20.35 -1.17
CA GLY A 192 36.73 20.93 -0.96
C GLY A 192 35.63 19.86 -0.92
N LYS A 193 34.44 20.22 -0.45
CA LYS A 193 33.27 19.32 -0.54
C LYS A 193 32.68 19.41 -1.95
N LYS A 194 32.22 18.28 -2.49
CA LYS A 194 31.44 18.25 -3.75
C LYS A 194 30.21 19.15 -3.60
N SER A 195 29.94 20.00 -4.59
CA SER A 195 28.71 20.79 -4.65
C SER A 195 27.51 19.86 -4.65
N LYS A 196 26.49 20.19 -3.85
CA LYS A 196 25.23 19.44 -3.85
C LYS A 196 24.37 19.99 -4.98
N VAL A 197 23.91 19.11 -5.88
CA VAL A 197 22.83 19.47 -6.80
C VAL A 197 21.60 19.79 -5.93
N PRO A 198 20.92 20.93 -6.14
CA PRO A 198 19.72 21.25 -5.37
C PRO A 198 18.68 20.14 -5.57
N VAL A 199 18.34 19.47 -4.48
CA VAL A 199 17.21 18.54 -4.43
C VAL A 199 15.97 19.43 -4.47
N VAL A 200 15.35 19.55 -5.64
CA VAL A 200 13.98 20.03 -5.72
C VAL A 200 13.13 18.89 -5.18
N GLU A 201 12.74 18.98 -3.91
CA GLU A 201 11.76 18.11 -3.27
C GLU A 201 10.45 18.19 -4.06
N GLN A 202 10.25 17.22 -4.94
CA GLN A 202 8.95 16.84 -5.46
C GLN A 202 9.00 15.33 -5.60
N GLU A 203 8.32 14.70 -4.64
CA GLU A 203 7.74 13.36 -4.61
C GLU A 203 8.32 12.38 -5.65
N GLU A 204 9.12 11.45 -5.11
CA GLU A 204 9.22 10.10 -5.64
C GLU A 204 7.81 9.48 -5.65
N ASP A 205 7.01 9.79 -6.67
CA ASP A 205 5.85 8.98 -7.03
C ASP A 205 6.17 8.25 -8.33
N ASP A 206 6.46 6.97 -8.09
CA ASP A 206 6.15 5.80 -8.90
C ASP A 206 6.93 5.56 -10.20
N GLU A 207 7.87 4.64 -10.05
CA GLU A 207 8.03 3.47 -10.91
C GLU A 207 6.66 2.92 -11.35
N GLU A 208 6.09 3.41 -12.45
CA GLU A 208 5.08 2.66 -13.21
C GLU A 208 5.58 2.47 -14.64
N GLU A 209 6.06 1.24 -14.86
CA GLU A 209 6.18 0.48 -16.10
C GLU A 209 5.91 1.26 -17.40
N ASP A 210 7.00 1.50 -18.14
CA ASP A 210 6.98 1.53 -19.60
C ASP A 210 6.50 0.16 -20.12
N LEU A 211 5.20 -0.11 -20.00
CA LEU A 211 4.52 -1.23 -20.64
C LEU A 211 4.44 -0.89 -22.12
N MET A 212 5.39 -1.49 -22.84
CA MET A 212 5.55 -1.55 -24.30
C MET A 212 4.24 -1.34 -25.05
N ASP A 213 4.07 -0.15 -25.61
CA ASP A 213 3.16 0.14 -26.71
C ASP A 213 3.88 -0.25 -28.01
N ASP A 214 4.00 -1.57 -28.22
CA ASP A 214 4.45 -2.19 -29.47
C ASP A 214 3.49 -3.35 -29.77
N GLU A 215 2.27 -3.01 -30.18
CA GLU A 215 1.42 -3.92 -30.94
C GLU A 215 1.14 -3.27 -32.30
N GLU A 216 2.16 -3.31 -33.17
CA GLU A 216 1.95 -3.31 -34.61
C GLU A 216 1.43 -4.70 -35.04
N VAL A 217 0.38 -4.66 -35.88
CA VAL A 217 -0.26 -5.70 -36.73
C VAL A 217 -1.55 -6.33 -36.21
#